data_AF-A0A662CD69-F1
#
_entry.id   AF-A0A662CD69-F1
#
_cell.length_a   1.000
_cell.length_b   1.000
_cell.length_c   1.000
_cell.angle_alpha   90.00
_cell.angle_beta   90.00
_cell.angle_gamma   90.00
#
_symmetry.space_group_name_H-M   'P 1'
#
loop_
_entity.id
_entity.type
_entity.pdbx_description
1 polymer ?
#
loop_
_entity_poly.entity_id
_entity_poly.type
_entity_poly.pdbx_seq_one_letter_code
_entity_poly.pdbx_strand_id
1 'polypeptide(L)'
;LLAILVSHHMWLHLLARQEEVTPRAKGRFFRRLGRDGGAVILLSLADALASSGEVGFYLLLPLAQEMIDFYYSRFLVDRRLQRPLLSGHEVMEILSLKPGPQVGEVLKALVEAQSEGRVTNLEEAREFLLGLKVRGQRQR
;
A
#
# COMPACT_ATOMS: atom_id res chain seq x y z
N LEU A 1 11.58 -6.58 14.79
CA LEU A 1 10.17 -6.62 15.23
C LEU A 1 9.82 -5.44 16.13
N LEU A 2 10.41 -5.31 17.32
CA LEU A 2 10.07 -4.24 18.28
C LEU A 2 10.11 -2.82 17.68
N ALA A 3 11.17 -2.48 16.93
CA ALA A 3 11.28 -1.17 16.29
C ALA A 3 10.14 -0.88 15.27
N ILE A 4 9.64 -1.90 14.58
CA ILE A 4 8.50 -1.77 13.64
C ILE A 4 7.23 -1.46 14.42
N LEU A 5 6.99 -2.19 15.52
CA LEU A 5 5.83 -1.98 16.37
C LEU A 5 5.82 -0.56 16.94
N VAL A 6 6.93 -0.12 17.53
CA VAL A 6 7.06 1.25 18.07
C VAL A 6 6.90 2.30 16.97
N SER A 7 7.47 2.10 15.78
CA SER A 7 7.39 3.09 14.71
C SER A 7 6.02 3.19 14.04
N HIS A 8 5.18 2.16 14.16
CA HIS A 8 3.95 2.05 13.36
C HIS A 8 2.67 1.82 14.17
N HIS A 9 2.72 1.67 15.49
CA HIS A 9 1.53 1.49 16.35
C HIS A 9 0.48 2.60 16.19
N MET A 10 0.89 3.85 15.92
CA MET A 10 -0.05 4.95 15.69
C MET A 10 -0.77 4.89 14.33
N TRP A 11 -0.30 4.09 13.38
CA TRP A 11 -0.82 4.14 12.01
C TRP A 11 -2.30 3.72 11.96
N LEU A 12 -2.71 2.69 12.71
CA LEU A 12 -4.12 2.29 12.72
C LEU A 12 -5.02 3.40 13.28
N HIS A 13 -4.59 4.10 14.34
CA HIS A 13 -5.30 5.25 14.88
C HIS A 13 -5.43 6.38 13.85
N LEU A 14 -4.37 6.64 13.09
CA LEU A 14 -4.39 7.66 12.03
C LEU A 14 -5.32 7.30 10.88
N LEU A 15 -5.42 6.01 10.52
CA LEU A 15 -6.37 5.52 9.53
C LEU A 15 -7.80 5.63 10.03
N ALA A 16 -8.07 5.32 11.31
CA ALA A 16 -9.40 5.42 11.91
C ALA A 16 -9.94 6.87 11.97
N ARG A 17 -9.07 7.88 11.82
CA ARG A 17 -9.47 9.30 11.76
C ARG A 17 -9.91 9.75 10.36
N GLN A 18 -9.71 8.93 9.34
CA GLN A 18 -10.17 9.26 7.98
C GLN A 18 -11.67 8.97 7.87
N GLU A 19 -12.38 9.72 7.03
CA GLU A 19 -13.79 9.44 6.71
C GLU A 19 -13.94 8.05 6.09
N GLU A 20 -12.97 7.61 5.30
CA GLU A 20 -12.94 6.29 4.67
C GLU A 20 -11.52 5.72 4.57
N VAL A 21 -11.36 4.43 4.89
CA VAL A 21 -10.10 3.70 4.69
C VAL A 21 -10.14 2.93 3.38
N THR A 22 -9.60 3.55 2.33
CA THR A 22 -9.59 2.97 0.99
C THR A 22 -8.78 1.67 0.90
N PRO A 23 -9.11 0.74 -0.02
CA PRO A 23 -8.30 -0.45 -0.31
C PRO A 23 -6.82 -0.13 -0.59
N ARG A 24 -6.55 1.04 -1.17
CA ARG A 24 -5.20 1.55 -1.41
C ARG A 24 -4.44 1.81 -0.11
N ALA A 25 -5.08 2.41 0.90
CA ALA A 25 -4.47 2.65 2.20
C ALA A 25 -4.15 1.33 2.91
N LYS A 26 -5.08 0.36 2.88
CA LYS A 26 -4.89 -1.00 3.42
C LYS A 26 -3.75 -1.73 2.72
N GLY A 27 -3.71 -1.69 1.38
CA GLY A 27 -2.61 -2.27 0.60
C GLY A 27 -1.26 -1.62 0.90
N ARG A 28 -1.21 -0.30 1.11
CA ARG A 28 0.02 0.39 1.52
C ARG A 28 0.50 -0.06 2.91
N PHE A 29 -0.42 -0.19 3.85
CA PHE A 29 -0.12 -0.68 5.20
C PHE A 29 0.54 -2.07 5.15
N PHE A 30 -0.07 -3.02 4.45
CA PHE A 30 0.46 -4.38 4.37
C PHE A 30 1.66 -4.55 3.43
N ARG A 31 1.84 -3.70 2.41
CA ARG A 31 3.12 -3.66 1.67
C ARG A 31 4.27 -3.21 2.56
N ARG A 32 4.02 -2.27 3.46
CA ARG A 32 5.05 -1.73 4.35
C ARG A 32 5.40 -2.68 5.50
N LEU A 33 4.39 -3.34 6.06
CA LEU A 33 4.50 -4.14 7.29
C LEU A 33 4.53 -5.64 7.03
N GLY A 34 4.04 -6.10 5.88
CA GLY A 34 3.95 -7.51 5.54
C GLY A 34 3.22 -8.30 6.63
N ARG A 35 3.86 -9.39 7.07
CA ARG A 35 3.37 -10.26 8.15
C ARG A 35 3.31 -9.58 9.53
N ASP A 36 4.07 -8.50 9.73
CA ASP A 36 4.11 -7.78 11.02
C ASP A 36 2.89 -6.86 11.19
N GLY A 37 2.08 -6.67 10.13
CA GLY A 37 0.88 -5.82 10.16
C GLY A 37 -0.14 -6.25 11.22
N GLY A 38 -0.34 -7.55 11.43
CA GLY A 38 -1.23 -8.05 12.48
C GLY A 38 -0.76 -7.70 13.89
N ALA A 39 0.55 -7.75 14.14
CA ALA A 39 1.13 -7.38 15.42
C ALA A 39 1.03 -5.86 15.68
N VAL A 40 1.17 -5.03 14.64
CA VAL A 40 0.91 -3.59 14.73
C VAL A 40 -0.55 -3.32 15.08
N ILE A 41 -1.50 -3.99 14.42
CA ILE A 41 -2.94 -3.85 14.71
C ILE A 41 -3.25 -4.22 16.16
N LEU A 42 -2.72 -5.36 16.64
CA LEU A 42 -2.91 -5.80 18.02
C LEU A 42 -2.35 -4.79 19.02
N LEU A 43 -1.17 -4.24 18.75
CA LEU A 43 -0.58 -3.21 19.61
C LEU A 43 -1.42 -1.93 19.61
N SER A 44 -1.96 -1.48 18.47
CA SER A 44 -2.86 -0.32 18.42
C SER A 44 -4.14 -0.55 19.24
N LEU A 45 -4.71 -1.75 19.22
CA LEU A 45 -5.89 -2.09 20.04
C LEU A 45 -5.55 -2.08 21.54
N ALA A 46 -4.40 -2.64 21.92
CA ALA A 46 -3.93 -2.62 23.30
C ALA A 46 -3.66 -1.18 23.79
N ASP A 47 -3.05 -0.35 22.94
CA ASP A 47 -2.80 1.06 23.22
C ASP A 47 -4.11 1.86 23.38
N ALA A 48 -5.10 1.63 22.52
CA ALA A 48 -6.44 2.22 22.64
C ALA A 48 -7.12 1.84 23.95
N LEU A 49 -7.05 0.55 24.33
CA LEU A 49 -7.63 0.05 25.57
C LEU A 49 -6.94 0.65 26.80
N ALA A 50 -5.61 0.76 26.78
CA ALA A 50 -4.85 1.34 27.88
C ALA A 50 -5.08 2.85 28.03
N SER A 51 -5.19 3.58 26.91
CA SER A 51 -5.29 5.04 26.90
C SER A 51 -6.71 5.56 27.13
N SER A 52 -7.71 4.87 26.57
CA SER A 52 -9.10 5.37 26.50
C SER A 52 -10.13 4.33 26.97
N GLY A 53 -9.68 3.21 27.55
CA GLY A 53 -10.55 2.13 28.00
C GLY A 53 -11.31 1.45 26.85
N GLU A 54 -12.40 0.79 27.21
CA GLU A 54 -13.25 0.04 26.28
C GLU A 54 -13.80 0.91 25.14
N VAL A 55 -14.10 2.19 25.42
CA VAL A 55 -14.60 3.12 24.40
C VAL A 55 -13.61 3.25 23.25
N GLY A 56 -12.33 3.50 23.55
CA GLY A 56 -11.30 3.60 22.51
C GLY A 56 -11.08 2.28 21.76
N PHE A 57 -11.11 1.17 22.49
CA PHE A 57 -10.98 -0.16 21.92
C PHE A 57 -12.09 -0.46 20.90
N TYR A 58 -13.35 -0.28 21.29
CA TYR A 58 -14.50 -0.57 20.43
C TYR A 58 -14.65 0.39 19.25
N LEU A 59 -14.13 1.61 19.34
CA LEU A 59 -14.04 2.52 18.19
C LEU A 59 -13.03 2.03 17.15
N LEU A 60 -11.93 1.41 17.57
CA LEU A 60 -10.85 0.96 16.67
C LEU A 60 -11.07 -0.47 16.14
N LEU A 61 -11.79 -1.30 16.89
CA LEU A 61 -12.01 -2.73 16.60
C LEU A 61 -12.60 -3.01 15.20
N PRO A 62 -13.61 -2.28 14.69
CA PRO A 62 -14.15 -2.55 13.36
C PRO A 62 -13.12 -2.39 12.25
N LEU A 63 -12.29 -1.34 12.33
CA LEU A 63 -11.21 -1.14 11.37
C LEU A 63 -10.13 -2.23 11.51
N ALA A 64 -9.81 -2.65 12.74
CA ALA A 64 -8.87 -3.75 12.96
C ALA A 64 -9.35 -5.04 12.28
N GLN A 65 -10.64 -5.39 12.43
CA GLN A 65 -11.25 -6.54 11.77
C GLN A 65 -11.19 -6.41 10.24
N GLU A 66 -11.60 -5.26 9.71
CA GLU A 66 -11.57 -4.98 8.27
C GLU A 66 -10.16 -5.09 7.67
N MET A 67 -9.13 -4.64 8.40
CA MET A 67 -7.73 -4.74 7.99
C MET A 67 -7.26 -6.20 7.94
N ILE A 68 -7.61 -7.01 8.93
CA ILE A 68 -7.27 -8.44 8.97
C ILE A 68 -8.00 -9.19 7.85
N ASP A 69 -9.29 -8.92 7.64
CA ASP A 69 -10.06 -9.51 6.55
C ASP A 69 -9.46 -9.15 5.19
N PHE A 70 -9.11 -7.88 4.97
CA PHE A 70 -8.43 -7.44 3.76
C PHE A 70 -7.09 -8.16 3.55
N TYR A 71 -6.33 -8.39 4.62
CA TYR A 71 -5.04 -9.07 4.52
C TYR A 71 -5.19 -10.50 3.97
N TYR A 72 -6.08 -11.29 4.55
CA TYR A 72 -6.25 -12.69 4.17
C TYR A 72 -7.06 -12.87 2.88
N SER A 73 -8.14 -12.11 2.70
CA SER A 73 -9.04 -12.29 1.54
C SER A 73 -8.50 -11.66 0.26
N ARG A 74 -7.68 -10.61 0.37
CA ARG A 74 -7.26 -9.81 -0.79
C ARG A 74 -5.76 -9.65 -0.90
N PHE A 75 -5.08 -9.18 0.14
CA PHE A 75 -3.65 -8.87 0.04
C PHE A 75 -2.76 -10.10 -0.20
N LEU A 76 -3.02 -11.21 0.49
CA LEU A 76 -2.25 -12.44 0.33
C LEU A 76 -2.56 -13.16 -0.99
N VAL A 77 -3.79 -13.05 -1.48
CA VAL A 77 -4.24 -13.74 -2.70
C VAL A 77 -3.86 -12.96 -3.96
N ASP A 78 -3.98 -11.64 -3.93
CA ASP A 78 -3.67 -10.77 -5.06
C ASP A 78 -2.21 -10.30 -5.01
N ARG A 79 -1.33 -10.99 -5.75
CA ARG A 79 0.10 -10.62 -5.85
C ARG A 79 0.32 -9.18 -6.33
N ARG A 80 -0.63 -8.58 -7.05
CA ARG A 80 -0.57 -7.20 -7.56
C ARG A 80 -0.62 -6.18 -6.44
N LEU A 81 -1.18 -6.54 -5.29
CA LEU A 81 -1.17 -5.68 -4.11
C LEU A 81 0.18 -5.69 -3.39
N GLN A 82 1.00 -6.72 -3.60
CA GLN A 82 2.27 -6.93 -2.91
C GLN A 82 3.46 -6.29 -3.64
N ARG A 83 3.45 -6.29 -4.98
CA ARG A 83 4.56 -5.82 -5.83
C ARG A 83 4.06 -5.12 -7.10
N PRO A 84 4.86 -4.23 -7.72
CA PRO A 84 4.55 -3.76 -9.06
C PRO A 84 4.46 -4.94 -10.04
N LEU A 85 3.55 -4.82 -11.00
CA LEU A 85 3.31 -5.81 -12.06
C LEU A 85 4.50 -5.94 -13.01
N LEU A 86 5.29 -4.87 -13.15
CA LEU A 86 6.52 -4.85 -13.94
C LEU A 86 7.73 -4.67 -13.02
N SER A 87 8.81 -5.35 -13.36
CA SER A 87 10.11 -5.16 -12.72
C SER A 87 10.78 -3.86 -13.17
N GLY A 88 11.81 -3.43 -12.43
CA GLY A 88 12.63 -2.28 -12.83
C GLY A 88 13.34 -2.51 -14.18
N HIS A 89 13.68 -3.76 -14.51
CA HIS A 89 14.28 -4.09 -15.80
C HIS A 89 13.30 -3.88 -16.95
N GLU A 90 12.08 -4.39 -16.81
CA GLU A 90 11.01 -4.18 -17.81
C GLU A 90 10.67 -2.69 -17.96
N VAL A 91 10.64 -1.92 -16.86
CA VAL A 91 10.46 -0.46 -16.92
C VAL A 91 11.57 0.20 -17.75
N MET A 92 12.82 -0.19 -17.53
CA MET A 92 13.97 0.33 -18.27
C MET A 92 13.89 0.00 -19.76
N GLU A 93 13.52 -1.23 -20.11
CA GLU A 93 13.36 -1.65 -21.51
C GLU A 93 12.22 -0.89 -22.20
N ILE A 94 11.03 -0.86 -21.60
CA ILE A 94 9.83 -0.25 -22.17
C ILE A 94 10.00 1.26 -22.36
N LEU A 95 10.60 1.94 -21.38
CA LEU A 95 10.76 3.40 -21.40
C LEU A 95 12.12 3.84 -21.95
N SER A 96 13.01 2.91 -22.30
CA SER A 96 14.39 3.17 -22.69
C SER A 96 15.16 4.02 -21.67
N LEU A 97 14.92 3.78 -20.38
CA LEU A 97 15.57 4.48 -19.27
C LEU A 97 16.86 3.79 -18.86
N LYS A 98 17.85 4.58 -18.45
CA LYS A 98 19.04 4.06 -17.74
C LYS A 98 18.70 3.76 -16.27
N PRO A 99 19.46 2.87 -15.61
CA PRO A 99 19.32 2.67 -14.17
C PRO A 99 19.45 4.00 -13.41
N GLY A 100 18.50 4.30 -12.52
CA GLY A 100 18.52 5.54 -11.75
C GLY A 100 17.19 5.82 -11.01
N PRO A 101 17.11 6.94 -10.26
CA PRO A 101 15.95 7.30 -9.44
C PRO A 101 14.62 7.33 -10.22
N GLN A 102 14.67 7.74 -11.49
CA GLN A 102 13.50 7.82 -12.37
C GLN A 102 12.79 6.46 -12.53
N VAL A 103 13.54 5.34 -12.53
CA VAL A 103 12.95 3.98 -12.57
C VAL A 103 12.12 3.73 -11.32
N GLY A 104 12.62 4.14 -10.15
CA GLY A 104 11.91 4.04 -8.88
C GLY A 104 10.64 4.88 -8.82
N GLU A 105 10.66 6.08 -9.40
CA GLU A 105 9.48 6.95 -9.53
C GLU A 105 8.39 6.30 -10.39
N VAL A 106 8.76 5.71 -11.52
CA VAL A 106 7.83 4.99 -12.40
C VAL A 106 7.25 3.76 -11.69
N LEU A 107 8.07 2.96 -11.01
CA LEU A 107 7.61 1.81 -10.24
C LEU A 107 6.63 2.22 -9.13
N LYS A 108 6.89 3.35 -8.45
CA LYS A 108 5.99 3.89 -7.43
C LYS A 108 4.65 4.31 -8.04
N ALA A 109 4.66 5.01 -9.18
CA ALA A 109 3.46 5.38 -9.91
C ALA A 109 2.66 4.16 -10.39
N LEU A 110 3.35 3.10 -10.81
CA LEU A 110 2.72 1.84 -11.23
C LEU A 110 2.06 1.11 -10.04
N VAL A 111 2.73 1.01 -8.89
CA VAL A 111 2.14 0.45 -7.66
C VAL A 111 0.91 1.25 -7.20
N GLU A 112 0.94 2.57 -7.37
CA GLU A 112 -0.18 3.46 -7.11
C GLU A 112 -1.37 3.18 -8.03
N ALA A 113 -1.13 3.10 -9.35
CA ALA A 113 -2.15 2.76 -10.33
C ALA A 113 -2.75 1.35 -10.08
N GLN A 114 -1.92 0.39 -9.70
CA GLN A 114 -2.38 -0.95 -9.28
C GLN A 114 -3.26 -0.92 -8.04
N SER A 115 -2.87 -0.13 -7.04
CA SER A 115 -3.63 -0.02 -5.81
C SER A 115 -4.99 0.65 -6.01
N GLU A 116 -5.14 1.45 -7.08
CA GLU A 116 -6.38 2.11 -7.49
C GLU A 116 -7.25 1.26 -8.41
N GLY A 117 -6.76 0.08 -8.83
CA GLY A 117 -7.44 -0.75 -9.82
C GLY A 117 -7.42 -0.17 -11.24
N ARG A 118 -6.70 0.94 -11.49
CA ARG A 118 -6.49 1.50 -12.84
C ARG A 118 -5.61 0.62 -13.71
N VAL A 119 -4.77 -0.19 -13.08
CA VAL A 119 -3.90 -1.17 -13.74
C VAL A 119 -4.04 -2.49 -13.02
N THR A 120 -4.55 -3.48 -13.71
CA THR A 120 -4.87 -4.80 -13.17
C THR A 120 -4.06 -5.90 -13.82
N ASN A 121 -3.49 -5.70 -15.01
CA ASN A 121 -2.75 -6.75 -15.71
C ASN A 121 -1.48 -6.20 -16.38
N LEU A 122 -0.67 -7.11 -16.92
CA LEU A 122 0.62 -6.77 -17.55
C LEU A 122 0.46 -5.88 -18.79
N GLU A 123 -0.63 -6.04 -19.55
CA GLU A 123 -0.89 -5.22 -20.74
C GLU A 123 -1.24 -3.78 -20.34
N GLU A 124 -2.19 -3.61 -19.41
CA GLU A 124 -2.55 -2.30 -18.84
C GLU A 124 -1.34 -1.62 -18.16
N ALA A 125 -0.43 -2.40 -17.54
CA ALA A 125 0.79 -1.86 -16.96
C ALA A 125 1.72 -1.28 -18.04
N ARG A 126 1.88 -1.98 -19.16
CA ARG A 126 2.68 -1.50 -20.31
C ARG A 126 2.05 -0.24 -20.91
N GLU A 127 0.75 -0.23 -21.12
CA GLU A 127 0.01 0.94 -21.62
C GLU A 127 0.15 2.14 -20.68
N PHE A 128 0.00 1.92 -19.37
CA PHE A 128 0.18 2.96 -18.36
C PHE A 128 1.58 3.60 -18.43
N LEU A 129 2.64 2.79 -18.53
CA LEU A 129 4.01 3.27 -18.71
C LEU A 129 4.16 4.10 -19.98
N LEU A 130 3.66 3.61 -21.12
CA LEU A 130 3.73 4.34 -22.39
C LEU A 130 2.98 5.68 -22.33
N GLY A 131 1.85 5.73 -21.62
CA GLY A 131 1.11 6.97 -21.35
C GLY A 131 1.92 8.03 -20.57
N LEU A 132 2.82 7.61 -19.67
CA LEU A 132 3.73 8.52 -18.96
C LEU A 132 4.76 9.15 -19.91
N LYS A 133 5.26 8.38 -20.89
CA LYS A 133 6.20 8.86 -21.92
C LYS A 133 5.59 9.97 -22.77
N VAL A 134 4.32 9.82 -23.16
CA VAL A 134 3.61 10.80 -24.00
C VAL A 134 3.42 12.15 -23.28
N ARG A 135 3.27 12.16 -21.95
CA ARG A 135 3.15 13.41 -21.18
C ARG A 135 4.50 14.12 -21.01
N GLY A 136 5.60 13.38 -20.88
CA GLY A 136 6.94 13.95 -20.70
C GLY A 136 7.56 14.59 -21.94
N GLN A 137 7.07 14.27 -23.14
CA GLN A 137 7.59 14.84 -24.40
C GLN A 137 6.83 16.08 -24.90
N ARG A 138 5.75 16.51 -24.21
CA ARG A 138 4.97 17.71 -24.57
C ARG A 138 5.45 19.02 -23.92
N GLN A 139 6.54 18.98 -23.14
CA GLN A 139 7.10 20.16 -22.46
C GLN A 139 8.52 20.53 -22.92
N ARG A 140 8.89 20.18 -24.16
CA ARG A 140 10.12 20.66 -24.79
C ARG A 140 9.83 21.24 -26.15
#